data_AF-A0A5M4B291-F1
#
_entry.id   AF-A0A5M4B291-F1
#
_cell.length_a   1.000
_cell.length_b   1.000
_cell.length_c   1.000
_cell.angle_alpha   90.00
_cell.angle_beta   90.00
_cell.angle_gamma   90.00
#
_symmetry.space_group_name_H-M   'P 1'
#
loop_
_entity.id
_entity.type
_entity.pdbx_description
1 polymer ?
#
loop_
_entity_poly.entity_id
_entity_poly.type
_entity_poly.pdbx_seq_one_letter_code
_entity_poly.pdbx_strand_id
1 'polypeptide(L)'
;MENEFYKPIIIDNLRVSGIADGTIPPGQSGNIIVRKFTSSLSPNFSRHFNNIISLFLNQNAGNSLNNLLVIIKPDFKAYVYTKFPLSINIKASRDLKKGELVMFGDFADLDNVSFHDATIDLNPEKGDQIVWLFRDNWHFGLHFDFSRLLDRAAMLSELGYHYKKMLYLEMYSFLSTEKHFKSLINDGWFPFIRLLNGQFNNLIAYYEEDMKFNSYTEKVVDSFTDDHLRKIVARWWRNPVLNNKKEIIQSGIDAYISRTKSGFINCIKNLVTELEGIIRMACYHETGNKSPSTKQIKEYIVESGKQNFKTLATLGFTNEFMFYLNDSIFKGFDLEKDIPSSRHSVAHGVATTDSYTQMRALQIILTIDQAFYFLGNKNIA
;
A
#
# COMPACT_ATOMS: atom_id res chain seq x y z
N MET A 1 19.74 16.60 29.81
CA MET A 1 20.77 16.37 28.78
C MET A 1 20.31 17.12 27.55
N GLU A 2 21.03 18.16 27.12
CA GLU A 2 20.78 18.77 25.81
C GLU A 2 20.99 17.69 24.74
N ASN A 3 20.03 17.52 23.83
CA ASN A 3 20.11 16.50 22.81
C ASN A 3 21.15 16.91 21.75
N GLU A 4 22.37 16.39 21.88
CA GLU A 4 23.48 16.75 21.00
C GLU A 4 23.28 16.30 19.54
N PHE A 5 22.40 15.32 19.30
CA PHE A 5 22.22 14.69 17.99
C PHE A 5 21.26 15.46 17.06
N TYR A 6 20.23 16.10 17.62
CA TYR A 6 19.18 16.77 16.87
C TYR A 6 19.15 18.28 17.16
N LYS A 7 20.23 18.98 16.82
CA LYS A 7 20.33 20.43 17.01
C LYS A 7 19.64 21.19 15.85
N PRO A 8 18.58 21.98 16.12
CA PRO A 8 17.95 22.81 15.10
C PRO A 8 18.77 24.07 14.82
N ILE A 9 18.62 24.61 13.61
CA ILE A 9 18.85 26.03 13.33
C ILE A 9 17.60 26.78 13.78
N ILE A 10 17.77 27.81 14.61
CA ILE A 10 16.66 28.63 15.12
C ILE A 10 16.60 29.92 14.31
N ILE A 11 15.40 30.25 13.81
CA ILE A 11 15.11 31.51 13.13
C ILE A 11 14.03 32.24 13.92
N ASP A 12 14.36 33.44 14.40
CA ASP A 12 13.43 34.28 15.15
C ASP A 12 12.55 35.13 14.22
N ASN A 13 11.35 35.45 14.69
CA ASN A 13 10.40 36.36 14.03
C ASN A 13 10.00 35.95 12.60
N LEU A 14 10.01 34.65 12.29
CA LEU A 14 9.59 34.15 10.99
C LEU A 14 8.06 34.20 10.87
N ARG A 15 7.56 35.07 10.00
CA ARG A 15 6.13 35.21 9.71
C ARG A 15 5.84 34.67 8.31
N VAL A 16 5.17 33.52 8.26
CA VAL A 16 4.70 32.91 7.02
C VAL A 16 3.24 32.49 7.17
N SER A 17 2.43 32.85 6.18
CA SER A 17 1.00 32.51 6.14
C SER A 17 0.65 31.58 4.98
N GLY A 18 1.60 31.35 4.07
CA GLY A 18 1.38 30.60 2.84
C GLY A 18 2.38 31.00 1.75
N ILE A 19 2.26 30.35 0.60
CA ILE A 19 2.95 30.74 -0.63
C ILE A 19 1.94 31.26 -1.65
N ALA A 20 2.30 32.27 -2.45
CA ALA A 20 1.40 32.75 -3.50
C ALA A 20 1.16 31.67 -4.57
N ASP A 21 -0.11 31.46 -4.95
CA ASP A 21 -0.50 30.48 -5.98
C ASP A 21 -0.12 30.94 -7.41
N GLY A 22 0.06 32.25 -7.58
CA GLY A 22 0.44 32.89 -8.83
C GLY A 22 1.31 34.12 -8.59
N THR A 23 1.71 34.78 -9.67
CA THR A 23 2.23 36.15 -9.58
C THR A 23 1.09 37.07 -9.22
N ILE A 24 1.23 37.84 -8.15
CA ILE A 24 0.22 38.81 -7.71
C ILE A 24 0.79 40.21 -7.99
N PRO A 25 0.19 40.97 -8.91
CA PRO A 25 0.64 42.33 -9.19
C PRO A 25 0.53 43.24 -7.96
N PRO A 26 1.36 44.30 -7.86
CA PRO A 26 1.26 45.27 -6.79
C PRO A 26 -0.15 45.84 -6.65
N GLY A 27 -0.68 45.88 -5.43
CA GLY A 27 -2.02 46.40 -5.12
C GLY A 27 -3.19 45.46 -5.45
N GLN A 28 -2.94 44.27 -6.01
CA GLN A 28 -3.98 43.29 -6.27
C GLN A 28 -4.08 42.25 -5.14
N SER A 29 -5.27 41.68 -5.00
CA SER A 29 -5.50 40.50 -4.16
C SER A 29 -5.21 39.22 -4.94
N GLY A 30 -4.72 38.19 -4.28
CA GLY A 30 -4.49 36.89 -4.88
C GLY A 30 -4.57 35.76 -3.87
N ASN A 31 -4.61 34.53 -4.39
CA ASN A 31 -4.72 33.34 -3.56
C ASN A 31 -3.36 32.93 -2.97
N ILE A 32 -3.39 32.47 -1.73
CA ILE A 32 -2.26 31.81 -1.07
C ILE A 32 -2.55 30.33 -0.86
N ILE A 33 -1.53 29.50 -1.11
CA ILE A 33 -1.52 28.10 -0.75
C ILE A 33 -1.00 28.00 0.67
N VAL A 34 -1.88 27.59 1.58
CA VAL A 34 -1.56 27.47 3.01
C VAL A 34 -1.08 26.06 3.36
N ARG A 35 -1.60 25.04 2.66
CA ARG A 35 -1.25 23.62 2.86
C ARG A 35 -1.17 22.92 1.52
N LYS A 36 -0.13 22.11 1.31
CA LYS A 36 0.03 21.29 0.11
C LYS A 36 1.05 20.18 0.31
N PHE A 37 0.83 19.07 -0.39
CA PHE A 37 1.88 18.12 -0.73
C PHE A 37 2.18 18.19 -2.24
N THR A 38 3.45 18.18 -2.59
CA THR A 38 3.92 18.12 -3.97
C THR A 38 5.17 17.24 -4.04
N SER A 39 5.40 16.61 -5.19
CA SER A 39 6.60 15.83 -5.44
C SER A 39 7.40 16.39 -6.59
N SER A 40 8.65 15.97 -6.74
CA SER A 40 9.53 16.35 -7.87
C SER A 40 8.99 15.97 -9.24
N LEU A 41 7.94 15.15 -9.33
CA LEU A 41 7.22 14.86 -10.58
C LEU A 41 6.16 15.91 -10.93
N SER A 42 5.84 16.82 -10.00
CA SER A 42 4.86 17.88 -10.23
C SER A 42 5.48 19.03 -11.06
N PRO A 43 4.78 19.57 -12.07
CA PRO A 43 5.32 20.63 -12.94
C PRO A 43 5.80 21.88 -12.18
N ASN A 44 5.14 22.21 -11.07
CA ASN A 44 5.44 23.39 -10.24
C ASN A 44 6.34 23.10 -9.04
N PHE A 45 6.92 21.89 -8.95
CA PHE A 45 7.72 21.48 -7.78
C PHE A 45 8.87 22.43 -7.51
N SER A 46 9.72 22.70 -8.51
CA SER A 46 10.91 23.55 -8.34
C SER A 46 10.57 24.95 -7.84
N ARG A 47 9.45 25.53 -8.32
CA ARG A 47 8.96 26.83 -7.84
C ARG A 47 8.54 26.76 -6.38
N HIS A 48 7.73 25.77 -6.00
CA HIS A 48 7.31 25.61 -4.60
C HIS A 48 8.48 25.31 -3.66
N PHE A 49 9.38 24.42 -4.07
CA PHE A 49 10.59 24.07 -3.34
C PHE A 49 11.47 25.30 -3.11
N ASN A 50 11.84 26.04 -4.16
CA ASN A 50 12.71 27.22 -4.01
C ASN A 50 12.08 28.31 -3.14
N ASN A 51 10.78 28.57 -3.31
CA ASN A 51 10.07 29.59 -2.53
C ASN A 51 9.97 29.23 -1.04
N ILE A 52 9.82 27.95 -0.70
CA ILE A 52 9.71 27.50 0.69
C ILE A 52 11.08 27.35 1.33
N ILE A 53 12.01 26.66 0.66
CA ILE A 53 13.31 26.33 1.24
C ILE A 53 14.17 27.59 1.46
N SER A 54 14.04 28.61 0.59
CA SER A 54 14.74 29.89 0.76
C SER A 54 14.33 30.68 2.01
N LEU A 55 13.21 30.34 2.65
CA LEU A 55 12.81 30.93 3.93
C LEU A 55 13.67 30.42 5.11
N PHE A 56 14.28 29.25 4.96
CA PHE A 56 14.91 28.51 6.07
C PHE A 56 16.41 28.29 5.86
N LEU A 57 16.84 28.16 4.61
CA LEU A 57 18.21 27.87 4.24
C LEU A 57 18.68 28.89 3.20
N ASN A 58 19.92 29.36 3.33
CA ASN A 58 20.54 30.21 2.32
C ASN A 58 20.60 29.48 0.96
N GLN A 59 20.47 30.24 -0.14
CA GLN A 59 20.52 29.70 -1.51
C GLN A 59 21.79 28.85 -1.68
N ASN A 60 21.63 27.62 -2.20
CA ASN A 60 22.64 26.56 -2.45
C ASN A 60 22.62 25.30 -1.55
N ALA A 61 21.61 25.10 -0.69
CA ALA A 61 21.45 23.82 0.02
C ALA A 61 21.20 22.60 -0.92
N GLY A 62 20.79 22.86 -2.16
CA GLY A 62 20.09 21.94 -3.07
C GLY A 62 20.80 20.64 -3.45
N ASN A 63 22.12 20.53 -3.37
CA ASN A 63 22.82 19.30 -3.76
C ASN A 63 22.97 18.28 -2.63
N SER A 64 22.79 18.68 -1.37
CA SER A 64 22.98 17.80 -0.20
C SER A 64 21.73 17.64 0.67
N LEU A 65 20.69 18.44 0.43
CA LEU A 65 19.48 18.43 1.23
C LEU A 65 18.58 17.27 0.83
N ASN A 66 18.68 16.15 1.55
CA ASN A 66 17.81 14.99 1.34
C ASN A 66 16.55 15.03 2.22
N ASN A 67 16.66 15.58 3.43
CA ASN A 67 15.55 15.67 4.38
C ASN A 67 15.61 17.02 5.11
N LEU A 68 14.45 17.59 5.41
CA LEU A 68 14.30 18.81 6.21
C LEU A 68 12.99 18.72 6.98
N LEU A 69 13.03 18.98 8.29
CA LEU A 69 11.83 19.19 9.10
C LEU A 69 11.90 20.60 9.68
N VAL A 70 10.87 21.40 9.42
CA VAL A 70 10.72 22.72 10.02
C VAL A 70 9.46 22.76 10.85
N ILE A 71 9.58 23.23 12.08
CA ILE A 71 8.45 23.47 12.98
C ILE A 71 8.47 24.93 13.36
N ILE A 72 7.41 25.66 13.01
CA ILE A 72 7.24 27.07 13.37
C ILE A 72 6.24 27.14 14.51
N LYS A 73 6.71 27.63 15.66
CA LYS A 73 5.91 27.74 16.88
C LYS A 73 5.00 28.98 16.85
N PRO A 74 3.96 29.03 17.71
CA PRO A 74 3.04 30.17 17.76
C PRO A 74 3.72 31.53 18.00
N ASP A 75 4.88 31.53 18.67
CA ASP A 75 5.74 32.69 18.96
C ASP A 75 6.61 33.15 17.77
N PHE A 76 6.40 32.59 16.57
CA PHE A 76 7.14 32.88 15.34
C PHE A 76 8.61 32.46 15.37
N LYS A 77 9.00 31.57 16.29
CA LYS A 77 10.30 30.89 16.21
C LYS A 77 10.19 29.66 15.34
N ALA A 78 11.05 29.56 14.32
CA ALA A 78 11.17 28.38 13.49
C ALA A 78 12.38 27.53 13.90
N TYR A 79 12.15 26.23 14.06
CA TYR A 79 13.17 25.24 14.38
C TYR A 79 13.38 24.38 13.14
N VAL A 80 14.56 24.48 12.55
CA VAL A 80 14.93 23.86 11.27
C VAL A 80 15.88 22.70 11.53
N TYR A 81 15.42 21.47 11.28
CA TYR A 81 16.16 20.23 11.49
C TYR A 81 16.56 19.61 10.16
N THR A 82 17.86 19.43 9.93
CA THR A 82 18.42 18.61 8.84
C THR A 82 18.70 17.17 9.27
N LYS A 83 18.69 16.92 10.58
CA LYS A 83 18.72 15.61 11.22
C LYS A 83 17.64 15.57 12.29
N PHE A 84 16.78 14.57 12.24
CA PHE A 84 15.68 14.35 13.18
C PHE A 84 15.35 12.86 13.20
N PRO A 85 14.80 12.32 14.30
CA PRO A 85 14.32 10.96 14.31
C PRO A 85 13.06 10.87 13.44
N LEU A 86 13.02 9.89 12.52
CA LEU A 86 11.83 9.53 11.77
C LEU A 86 11.45 8.11 12.17
N SER A 87 10.26 7.95 12.71
CA SER A 87 9.68 6.65 13.02
C SER A 87 8.42 6.44 12.18
N ILE A 88 8.28 5.23 11.67
CA ILE A 88 7.22 4.84 10.75
C ILE A 88 6.39 3.76 11.44
N ASN A 89 5.09 3.96 11.51
CA ASN A 89 4.17 2.94 11.96
C ASN A 89 3.71 2.11 10.76
N ILE A 90 3.94 0.80 10.82
CA ILE A 90 3.63 -0.12 9.73
C ILE A 90 2.72 -1.25 10.20
N LYS A 91 1.95 -1.77 9.26
CA LYS A 91 1.39 -3.11 9.36
C LYS A 91 2.41 -4.08 8.77
N ALA A 92 2.90 -5.02 9.56
CA ALA A 92 3.94 -5.95 9.10
C ALA A 92 3.37 -7.05 8.18
N SER A 93 4.15 -7.45 7.18
CA SER A 93 3.84 -8.55 6.25
C SER A 93 4.31 -9.91 6.79
N ARG A 94 5.02 -9.93 7.92
CA ARG A 94 5.50 -11.12 8.62
C ARG A 94 5.57 -10.88 10.11
N ASP A 95 5.87 -11.94 10.85
CA ASP A 95 6.17 -11.83 12.28
C ASP A 95 7.50 -11.12 12.50
N LEU A 96 7.49 -10.15 13.41
CA LEU A 96 8.65 -9.36 13.81
C LEU A 96 8.86 -9.49 15.33
N LYS A 97 10.11 -9.67 15.74
CA LYS A 97 10.50 -9.61 17.15
C LYS A 97 11.00 -8.21 17.50
N LYS A 98 10.86 -7.82 18.78
CA LYS A 98 11.41 -6.54 19.26
C LYS A 98 12.92 -6.52 19.04
N GLY A 99 13.41 -5.42 18.45
CA GLY A 99 14.84 -5.23 18.13
C GLY A 99 15.28 -5.91 16.82
N GLU A 100 14.38 -6.58 16.11
CA GLU A 100 14.66 -7.13 14.79
C GLU A 100 14.73 -6.03 13.73
N LEU A 101 15.63 -6.19 12.75
CA LEU A 101 15.71 -5.31 11.60
C LEU A 101 14.44 -5.45 10.75
N VAL A 102 13.83 -4.31 10.43
CA VAL A 102 12.67 -4.22 9.55
C VAL A 102 13.13 -3.67 8.21
N MET A 103 12.87 -4.41 7.15
CA MET A 103 13.18 -4.03 5.78
C MET A 103 11.93 -3.54 5.06
N PHE A 104 12.09 -2.83 3.95
CA PHE A 104 10.95 -2.37 3.15
C PHE A 104 9.99 -3.50 2.72
N GLY A 105 10.55 -4.69 2.42
CA GLY A 105 9.76 -5.89 2.13
C GLY A 105 8.95 -6.45 3.32
N ASP A 106 9.04 -5.85 4.51
CA ASP A 106 8.27 -6.27 5.66
C ASP A 106 6.95 -5.50 5.77
N PHE A 107 6.60 -4.67 4.79
CA PHE A 107 5.45 -3.77 4.87
C PHE A 107 4.22 -4.41 4.21
N ALA A 108 3.13 -4.50 4.97
CA ALA A 108 1.80 -4.79 4.44
C ALA A 108 0.96 -3.51 4.28
N ASP A 109 1.21 -2.51 5.11
CA ASP A 109 0.75 -1.12 4.93
C ASP A 109 1.64 -0.18 5.75
N LEU A 110 1.51 1.11 5.48
CA LEU A 110 2.10 2.20 6.26
C LEU A 110 0.99 3.10 6.79
N ASP A 111 0.95 3.25 8.11
CA ASP A 111 -0.13 3.90 8.83
C ASP A 111 0.10 5.41 9.03
N ASN A 112 1.24 5.75 9.61
CA ASN A 112 1.66 7.11 9.85
C ASN A 112 3.18 7.20 9.93
N VAL A 113 3.67 8.43 9.84
CA VAL A 113 5.04 8.77 10.26
C VAL A 113 4.98 9.64 11.50
N SER A 114 6.08 9.68 12.23
CA SER A 114 6.24 10.54 13.38
C SER A 114 7.71 10.94 13.56
N PHE A 115 7.94 12.05 14.24
CA PHE A 115 9.25 12.64 14.39
C PHE A 115 9.78 12.48 15.82
N HIS A 116 9.80 11.24 16.32
CA HIS A 116 10.25 10.98 17.69
C HIS A 116 11.10 9.72 17.79
N ASP A 117 11.86 9.64 18.88
CA ASP A 117 12.54 8.43 19.33
C ASP A 117 12.36 8.26 20.86
N ALA A 118 13.24 7.48 21.50
CA ALA A 118 13.20 7.27 22.95
C ALA A 118 13.68 8.49 23.76
N THR A 119 14.27 9.49 23.12
CA THR A 119 14.96 10.63 23.74
C THR A 119 14.33 11.98 23.42
N ILE A 120 13.67 12.12 22.27
CA ILE A 120 13.06 13.38 21.83
C ILE A 120 11.75 13.13 21.09
N ASP A 121 10.81 14.06 21.26
CA ASP A 121 9.57 14.15 20.48
C ASP A 121 9.54 15.48 19.74
N LEU A 122 9.69 15.43 18.42
CA LEU A 122 9.61 16.57 17.51
C LEU A 122 8.30 16.56 16.71
N ASN A 123 7.28 15.84 17.15
CA ASN A 123 5.98 15.91 16.47
C ASN A 123 5.38 17.33 16.61
N PRO A 124 4.87 17.92 15.52
CA PRO A 124 4.15 19.19 15.59
C PRO A 124 2.92 19.10 16.50
N GLU A 125 2.70 20.20 17.22
CA GLU A 125 1.57 20.36 18.14
C GLU A 125 0.51 21.31 17.57
N LYS A 126 -0.65 21.38 18.23
CA LYS A 126 -1.70 22.32 17.86
C LYS A 126 -1.18 23.76 17.88
N GLY A 127 -1.40 24.50 16.79
CA GLY A 127 -0.93 25.87 16.62
C GLY A 127 0.42 25.99 15.93
N ASP A 128 1.16 24.90 15.79
CA ASP A 128 2.40 24.87 15.01
C ASP A 128 2.11 24.96 13.50
N GLN A 129 3.13 25.33 12.74
CA GLN A 129 3.19 25.15 11.29
C GLN A 129 4.34 24.19 10.97
N ILE A 130 4.19 23.40 9.90
CA ILE A 130 5.18 22.40 9.51
C ILE A 130 5.61 22.56 8.05
N VAL A 131 6.89 22.33 7.80
CA VAL A 131 7.41 21.97 6.47
C VAL A 131 8.19 20.67 6.62
N TRP A 132 7.89 19.69 5.78
CA TRP A 132 8.65 18.45 5.72
C TRP A 132 9.06 18.15 4.28
N LEU A 133 10.36 18.19 4.04
CA LEU A 133 11.01 17.71 2.84
C LEU A 133 11.61 16.35 3.13
N PHE A 134 11.40 15.42 2.21
CA PHE A 134 12.04 14.12 2.26
C PHE A 134 12.37 13.64 0.85
N ARG A 135 13.34 12.75 0.75
CA ARG A 135 13.78 12.16 -0.50
C ARG A 135 13.65 10.65 -0.44
N ASP A 136 13.08 10.09 -1.49
CA ASP A 136 13.12 8.66 -1.77
C ASP A 136 13.71 8.46 -3.17
N ASN A 137 14.81 7.71 -3.28
CA ASN A 137 15.59 7.55 -4.51
C ASN A 137 15.95 8.90 -5.18
N TRP A 138 15.45 9.17 -6.38
CA TRP A 138 15.66 10.41 -7.12
C TRP A 138 14.51 11.41 -6.96
N HIS A 139 13.51 11.07 -6.16
CA HIS A 139 12.30 11.85 -6.03
C HIS A 139 12.23 12.56 -4.68
N PHE A 140 11.76 13.80 -4.71
CA PHE A 140 11.54 14.59 -3.51
C PHE A 140 10.05 14.71 -3.23
N GLY A 141 9.67 14.57 -1.96
CA GLY A 141 8.36 14.93 -1.44
C GLY A 141 8.49 16.18 -0.58
N LEU A 142 7.62 17.16 -0.81
CA LEU A 142 7.52 18.39 -0.02
C LEU A 142 6.09 18.54 0.47
N HIS A 143 5.93 18.44 1.79
CA HIS A 143 4.70 18.80 2.48
C HIS A 143 4.90 20.10 3.26
N PHE A 144 3.88 20.95 3.27
CA PHE A 144 3.80 22.06 4.21
C PHE A 144 2.36 22.31 4.64
N ASP A 145 2.20 22.79 5.87
CA ASP A 145 0.95 23.31 6.42
C ASP A 145 1.25 24.53 7.30
N PHE A 146 0.86 25.71 6.79
CA PHE A 146 0.99 27.01 7.44
C PHE A 146 -0.31 27.47 8.11
N SER A 147 -1.33 26.62 8.22
CA SER A 147 -2.66 27.04 8.70
C SER A 147 -2.72 27.31 10.20
N ARG A 148 -1.79 26.75 10.99
CA ARG A 148 -1.86 26.66 12.46
C ARG A 148 -3.06 25.87 13.00
N LEU A 149 -3.79 25.17 12.13
CA LEU A 149 -4.96 24.37 12.47
C LEU A 149 -4.62 22.87 12.49
N LEU A 150 -3.39 22.54 12.90
CA LEU A 150 -2.91 21.17 12.95
C LEU A 150 -3.65 20.37 14.03
N ASP A 151 -4.26 19.26 13.59
CA ASP A 151 -4.55 18.13 14.46
C ASP A 151 -3.40 17.12 14.35
N ARG A 152 -2.75 16.82 15.48
CA ARG A 152 -1.52 16.02 15.51
C ARG A 152 -1.73 14.64 14.88
N ALA A 153 -2.79 13.93 15.27
CA ALA A 153 -3.03 12.56 14.77
C ALA A 153 -3.36 12.54 13.27
N ALA A 154 -4.25 13.43 12.82
CA ALA A 154 -4.62 13.54 11.41
C ALA A 154 -3.42 13.94 10.54
N MET A 155 -2.60 14.90 10.99
CA MET A 155 -1.42 15.36 10.27
C MET A 155 -0.37 14.24 10.15
N LEU A 156 -0.04 13.53 11.23
CA LEU A 156 0.93 12.42 11.17
C LEU A 156 0.46 11.28 10.24
N SER A 157 -0.85 11.01 10.20
CA SER A 157 -1.43 10.05 9.25
C SER A 157 -1.36 10.55 7.80
N GLU A 158 -1.64 11.83 7.56
CA GLU A 158 -1.52 12.43 6.22
C GLU A 158 -0.05 12.45 5.74
N LEU A 159 0.90 12.80 6.61
CA LEU A 159 2.32 12.70 6.30
C LEU A 159 2.73 11.25 5.99
N GLY A 160 2.17 10.28 6.72
CA GLY A 160 2.28 8.86 6.42
C GLY A 160 1.83 8.52 5.01
N TYR A 161 0.65 9.01 4.62
CA TYR A 161 0.14 8.84 3.26
C TYR A 161 1.07 9.46 2.21
N HIS A 162 1.56 10.68 2.42
CA HIS A 162 2.51 11.33 1.50
C HIS A 162 3.81 10.54 1.35
N TYR A 163 4.36 10.06 2.47
CA TYR A 163 5.56 9.25 2.49
C TYR A 163 5.36 7.91 1.77
N LYS A 164 4.25 7.21 2.07
CA LYS A 164 3.84 5.98 1.38
C LYS A 164 3.70 6.18 -0.13
N LYS A 165 3.04 7.26 -0.56
CA LYS A 165 2.84 7.55 -1.99
C LYS A 165 4.17 7.73 -2.73
N MET A 166 5.16 8.34 -2.09
CA MET A 166 6.51 8.48 -2.66
C MET A 166 7.26 7.15 -2.68
N LEU A 167 7.19 6.39 -1.59
CA LEU A 167 7.89 5.12 -1.44
C LEU A 167 7.39 4.05 -2.44
N TYR A 168 6.13 4.15 -2.87
CA TYR A 168 5.52 3.28 -3.87
C TYR A 168 5.12 4.03 -5.14
N LEU A 169 5.84 5.11 -5.48
CA LEU A 169 5.46 6.03 -6.55
C LEU A 169 5.33 5.36 -7.92
N GLU A 170 6.25 4.48 -8.26
CA GLU A 170 6.24 3.73 -9.52
C GLU A 170 4.97 2.87 -9.62
N MET A 171 4.65 2.13 -8.56
CA MET A 171 3.43 1.32 -8.50
C MET A 171 2.16 2.18 -8.60
N TYR A 172 2.04 3.27 -7.82
CA TYR A 172 0.85 4.13 -7.91
C TYR A 172 0.71 4.77 -9.29
N SER A 173 1.82 5.18 -9.92
CA SER A 173 1.83 5.72 -11.28
C SER A 173 1.36 4.66 -12.28
N PHE A 174 1.90 3.45 -12.20
CA PHE A 174 1.51 2.32 -13.03
C PHE A 174 0.01 2.00 -12.90
N LEU A 175 -0.49 1.84 -11.67
CA LEU A 175 -1.89 1.50 -11.40
C LEU A 175 -2.87 2.63 -11.76
N SER A 176 -2.41 3.88 -11.78
CA SER A 176 -3.25 5.01 -12.21
C SER A 176 -3.52 5.03 -13.72
N THR A 177 -2.77 4.25 -14.51
CA THR A 177 -3.00 4.08 -15.93
C THR A 177 -4.07 3.01 -16.16
N GLU A 178 -5.27 3.43 -16.58
CA GLU A 178 -6.42 2.54 -16.75
C GLU A 178 -6.11 1.33 -17.64
N LYS A 179 -5.37 1.53 -18.74
CA LYS A 179 -4.93 0.45 -19.64
C LYS A 179 -4.08 -0.60 -18.92
N HIS A 180 -3.11 -0.15 -18.11
CA HIS A 180 -2.21 -1.04 -17.38
C HIS A 180 -2.98 -1.80 -16.30
N PHE A 181 -3.79 -1.09 -15.51
CA PHE A 181 -4.61 -1.69 -14.47
C PHE A 181 -5.56 -2.75 -15.04
N LYS A 182 -6.32 -2.44 -16.10
CA LYS A 182 -7.21 -3.42 -16.74
C LYS A 182 -6.45 -4.64 -17.28
N SER A 183 -5.29 -4.44 -17.89
CA SER A 183 -4.47 -5.54 -18.41
C SER A 183 -3.97 -6.46 -17.30
N LEU A 184 -3.50 -5.89 -16.18
CA LEU A 184 -3.08 -6.60 -14.98
C LEU A 184 -4.21 -7.50 -14.44
N ILE A 185 -5.40 -6.92 -14.24
CA ILE A 185 -6.57 -7.63 -13.70
C ILE A 185 -7.05 -8.73 -14.65
N ASN A 186 -7.09 -8.45 -15.96
CA ASN A 186 -7.53 -9.42 -16.97
C ASN A 186 -6.65 -10.67 -17.01
N ASP A 187 -5.34 -10.52 -16.77
CA ASP A 187 -4.40 -11.63 -16.68
C ASP A 187 -4.42 -12.33 -15.31
N GLY A 188 -5.31 -11.89 -14.40
CA GLY A 188 -5.52 -12.49 -13.07
C GLY A 188 -4.57 -11.99 -11.99
N TRP A 189 -3.75 -10.98 -12.30
CA TRP A 189 -2.85 -10.33 -11.35
C TRP A 189 -3.54 -9.18 -10.61
N PHE A 190 -3.00 -8.85 -9.45
CA PHE A 190 -3.42 -7.75 -8.58
C PHE A 190 -2.15 -7.26 -7.84
N PRO A 191 -2.07 -6.00 -7.37
CA PRO A 191 -1.04 -5.55 -6.43
C PRO A 191 -1.21 -6.22 -5.05
N PHE A 192 -1.09 -7.55 -5.00
CA PHE A 192 -1.14 -8.33 -3.78
C PHE A 192 -0.05 -7.87 -2.84
N ILE A 193 -0.35 -7.80 -1.54
CA ILE A 193 0.62 -7.36 -0.51
C ILE A 193 1.95 -8.12 -0.61
N ARG A 194 1.92 -9.40 -0.99
CA ARG A 194 3.13 -10.23 -1.16
C ARG A 194 4.00 -9.86 -2.34
N LEU A 195 3.44 -9.23 -3.35
CA LEU A 195 4.19 -8.78 -4.52
C LEU A 195 4.86 -7.42 -4.27
N LEU A 196 4.35 -6.63 -3.33
CA LEU A 196 4.87 -5.28 -3.03
C LEU A 196 6.33 -5.28 -2.56
N ASN A 197 6.83 -6.44 -2.14
CA ASN A 197 8.20 -6.68 -1.71
C ASN A 197 9.18 -6.84 -2.89
N GLY A 198 9.05 -5.99 -3.92
CA GLY A 198 9.92 -5.95 -5.09
C GLY A 198 9.55 -6.87 -6.25
N GLN A 199 8.65 -7.84 -6.05
CA GLN A 199 8.22 -8.73 -7.16
C GLN A 199 7.25 -8.03 -8.11
N PHE A 200 6.51 -7.04 -7.63
CA PHE A 200 5.57 -6.28 -8.45
C PHE A 200 6.27 -5.50 -9.57
N ASN A 201 7.54 -5.12 -9.41
CA ASN A 201 8.30 -4.43 -10.46
C ASN A 201 8.48 -5.30 -11.72
N ASN A 202 8.55 -6.63 -11.58
CA ASN A 202 8.53 -7.52 -12.73
C ASN A 202 7.19 -7.44 -13.48
N LEU A 203 6.07 -7.28 -12.77
CA LEU A 203 4.77 -7.08 -13.42
C LEU A 203 4.70 -5.71 -14.09
N ILE A 204 5.20 -4.64 -13.46
CA ILE A 204 5.29 -3.32 -14.09
C ILE A 204 6.05 -3.42 -15.42
N ALA A 205 7.27 -4.00 -15.40
CA ALA A 205 8.06 -4.21 -16.61
C ALA A 205 7.30 -5.01 -17.69
N TYR A 206 6.61 -6.09 -17.30
CA TYR A 206 5.83 -6.91 -18.24
C TYR A 206 4.71 -6.12 -18.96
N TYR A 207 4.06 -5.17 -18.28
CA TYR A 207 2.92 -4.43 -18.83
C TYR A 207 3.29 -3.08 -19.46
N GLU A 208 4.44 -2.52 -19.11
CA GLU A 208 4.97 -1.29 -19.71
C GLU A 208 5.74 -1.55 -21.01
N GLU A 209 6.32 -2.74 -21.17
CA GLU A 209 7.03 -3.08 -22.40
C GLU A 209 6.07 -3.37 -23.58
N ASP A 210 6.41 -2.83 -24.76
CA ASP A 210 5.65 -3.05 -26.01
C ASP A 210 5.59 -4.54 -26.40
N MET A 211 6.62 -5.31 -26.00
CA MET A 211 6.68 -6.76 -26.17
C MET A 211 6.59 -7.42 -24.80
N LYS A 212 5.45 -8.05 -24.51
CA LYS A 212 5.21 -8.80 -23.27
C LYS A 212 6.14 -10.02 -23.17
N PHE A 213 7.28 -9.90 -22.50
CA PHE A 213 8.19 -11.04 -22.28
C PHE A 213 7.76 -11.87 -21.06
N ASN A 214 7.39 -13.12 -21.29
CA ASN A 214 6.95 -14.05 -20.22
C ASN A 214 8.00 -14.28 -19.12
N SER A 215 9.28 -14.02 -19.40
CA SER A 215 10.36 -14.14 -18.40
C SER A 215 10.12 -13.26 -17.15
N TYR A 216 9.38 -12.15 -17.27
CA TYR A 216 9.02 -11.33 -16.12
C TYR A 216 7.97 -11.99 -15.22
N THR A 217 6.92 -12.59 -15.79
CA THR A 217 5.90 -13.29 -15.00
C THR A 217 6.43 -14.60 -14.45
N GLU A 218 7.33 -15.28 -15.17
CA GLU A 218 8.08 -16.44 -14.68
C GLU A 218 8.93 -16.10 -13.45
N LYS A 219 9.68 -14.98 -13.47
CA LYS A 219 10.42 -14.49 -12.30
C LYS A 219 9.53 -14.28 -11.08
N VAL A 220 8.32 -13.73 -11.28
CA VAL A 220 7.34 -13.59 -10.19
C VAL A 220 6.99 -14.97 -9.64
N VAL A 221 6.62 -15.92 -10.49
CA VAL A 221 6.22 -17.27 -10.08
C VAL A 221 7.37 -18.00 -9.35
N ASP A 222 8.59 -17.89 -9.86
CA ASP A 222 9.78 -18.55 -9.31
C ASP A 222 10.23 -17.97 -7.96
N SER A 223 9.89 -16.70 -7.68
CA SER A 223 10.17 -16.07 -6.38
C SER A 223 9.36 -16.69 -5.22
N PHE A 224 8.30 -17.43 -5.52
CA PHE A 224 7.51 -18.17 -4.52
C PHE A 224 7.99 -19.61 -4.42
N THR A 225 9.16 -19.77 -3.80
CA THR A 225 9.71 -21.09 -3.44
C THR A 225 8.82 -21.80 -2.43
N ASP A 226 9.01 -23.11 -2.28
CA ASP A 226 8.18 -23.91 -1.39
C ASP A 226 8.33 -23.47 0.08
N ASP A 227 9.54 -23.12 0.52
CA ASP A 227 9.78 -22.57 1.86
C ASP A 227 9.09 -21.21 2.06
N HIS A 228 9.17 -20.34 1.06
CA HIS A 228 8.49 -19.05 1.10
C HIS A 228 6.96 -19.22 1.22
N LEU A 229 6.37 -20.12 0.41
CA LEU A 229 4.94 -20.42 0.48
C LEU A 229 4.53 -21.03 1.81
N ARG A 230 5.32 -21.96 2.36
CA ARG A 230 5.03 -22.55 3.69
C ARG A 230 5.02 -21.48 4.78
N LYS A 231 5.92 -20.49 4.73
CA LYS A 231 5.93 -19.34 5.65
C LYS A 231 4.68 -18.47 5.49
N ILE A 232 4.25 -18.21 4.26
CA ILE A 232 3.00 -17.48 3.97
C ILE A 232 1.79 -18.25 4.51
N VAL A 233 1.74 -19.57 4.36
CA VAL A 233 0.59 -20.37 4.77
C VAL A 233 0.56 -20.56 6.29
N ALA A 234 1.70 -20.68 6.95
CA ALA A 234 1.76 -20.89 8.40
C ALA A 234 1.05 -19.80 9.22
N ARG A 235 1.09 -18.54 8.76
CA ARG A 235 0.38 -17.42 9.41
C ARG A 235 -1.13 -17.47 9.22
N TRP A 236 -1.63 -18.10 8.15
CA TRP A 236 -3.06 -18.18 7.87
C TRP A 236 -3.82 -18.85 9.01
N TRP A 237 -3.18 -19.81 9.66
CA TRP A 237 -3.74 -20.62 10.75
C TRP A 237 -4.00 -19.84 12.04
N ARG A 238 -3.58 -18.58 12.11
CA ARG A 238 -3.94 -17.68 13.21
C ARG A 238 -5.33 -17.07 13.06
N ASN A 239 -5.86 -17.05 11.84
CA ASN A 239 -7.24 -16.64 11.59
C ASN A 239 -8.16 -17.86 11.81
N PRO A 240 -9.15 -17.78 12.72
CA PRO A 240 -10.02 -18.91 13.03
C PRO A 240 -10.77 -19.48 11.81
N VAL A 241 -11.20 -18.62 10.88
CA VAL A 241 -11.93 -19.05 9.68
C VAL A 241 -11.05 -19.89 8.76
N LEU A 242 -9.82 -19.46 8.52
CA LEU A 242 -8.88 -20.22 7.70
C LEU A 242 -8.43 -21.49 8.43
N ASN A 243 -8.19 -21.43 9.74
CA ASN A 243 -7.77 -22.58 10.52
C ASN A 243 -8.84 -23.69 10.56
N ASN A 244 -10.12 -23.33 10.62
CA ASN A 244 -11.23 -24.31 10.56
C ASN A 244 -11.28 -25.08 9.23
N LYS A 245 -10.67 -24.54 8.17
CA LYS A 245 -10.58 -25.15 6.84
C LYS A 245 -9.17 -25.63 6.51
N LYS A 246 -8.28 -25.70 7.51
CA LYS A 246 -6.85 -25.95 7.34
C LYS A 246 -6.55 -27.20 6.51
N GLU A 247 -7.21 -28.32 6.77
CA GLU A 247 -6.94 -29.57 6.05
C GLU A 247 -7.16 -29.45 4.54
N ILE A 248 -8.28 -28.84 4.14
CA ILE A 248 -8.65 -28.66 2.73
C ILE A 248 -7.72 -27.64 2.06
N ILE A 249 -7.47 -26.51 2.72
CA ILE A 249 -6.57 -25.48 2.20
C ILE A 249 -5.14 -26.05 2.07
N GLN A 250 -4.65 -26.76 3.08
CA GLN A 250 -3.32 -27.37 3.07
C GLN A 250 -3.19 -28.40 1.94
N SER A 251 -4.23 -29.20 1.67
CA SER A 251 -4.24 -30.11 0.52
C SER A 251 -4.08 -29.37 -0.81
N GLY A 252 -4.75 -28.22 -0.98
CA GLY A 252 -4.55 -27.36 -2.17
C GLY A 252 -3.13 -26.79 -2.27
N ILE A 253 -2.54 -26.38 -1.16
CA ILE A 253 -1.16 -25.88 -1.09
C ILE A 253 -0.14 -26.98 -1.41
N ASP A 254 -0.29 -28.16 -0.82
CA ASP A 254 0.61 -29.28 -1.08
C ASP A 254 0.53 -29.73 -2.55
N ALA A 255 -0.66 -29.64 -3.17
CA ALA A 255 -0.81 -29.87 -4.60
C ALA A 255 -0.03 -28.84 -5.44
N TYR A 256 -0.04 -27.55 -5.08
CA TYR A 256 0.80 -26.54 -5.73
C TYR A 256 2.29 -26.86 -5.61
N ILE A 257 2.73 -27.22 -4.40
CA ILE A 257 4.13 -27.52 -4.07
C ILE A 257 4.66 -28.72 -4.87
N SER A 258 3.79 -29.64 -5.33
CA SER A 258 4.22 -30.75 -6.19
C SER A 258 4.82 -30.31 -7.54
N ARG A 259 4.57 -29.05 -7.98
CA ARG A 259 5.00 -28.48 -9.26
C ARG A 259 4.61 -29.33 -10.50
N THR A 260 3.49 -30.05 -10.42
CA THR A 260 2.97 -30.87 -11.53
C THR A 260 1.69 -30.28 -12.12
N LYS A 261 1.39 -30.60 -13.38
CA LYS A 261 0.12 -30.18 -14.02
C LYS A 261 -1.11 -30.65 -13.25
N SER A 262 -1.12 -31.91 -12.77
CA SER A 262 -2.18 -32.44 -11.91
C SER A 262 -2.24 -31.71 -10.57
N GLY A 263 -1.08 -31.39 -9.98
CA GLY A 263 -0.97 -30.55 -8.80
C GLY A 263 -1.62 -29.17 -8.96
N PHE A 264 -1.36 -28.48 -10.07
CA PHE A 264 -1.98 -27.18 -10.35
C PHE A 264 -3.49 -27.28 -10.55
N ILE A 265 -3.98 -28.31 -11.25
CA ILE A 265 -5.42 -28.57 -11.39
C ILE A 265 -6.06 -28.72 -10.00
N ASN A 266 -5.49 -29.55 -9.15
CA ASN A 266 -6.01 -29.83 -7.81
C ASN A 266 -5.95 -28.60 -6.90
N CYS A 267 -4.83 -27.86 -6.93
CA CYS A 267 -4.69 -26.59 -6.22
C CYS A 267 -5.81 -25.62 -6.59
N ILE A 268 -6.03 -25.40 -7.89
CA ILE A 268 -7.03 -24.45 -8.39
C ILE A 268 -8.44 -24.88 -7.99
N LYS A 269 -8.81 -26.14 -8.26
CA LYS A 269 -10.16 -26.67 -7.93
C LYS A 269 -10.48 -26.58 -6.45
N ASN A 270 -9.51 -26.87 -5.59
CA ASN A 270 -9.68 -26.80 -4.15
C ASN A 270 -9.72 -25.34 -3.67
N LEU A 271 -8.69 -24.54 -3.97
CA LEU A 271 -8.53 -23.23 -3.35
C LEU A 271 -9.52 -22.18 -3.86
N VAL A 272 -9.92 -22.21 -5.14
CA VAL A 272 -10.84 -21.20 -5.68
C VAL A 272 -12.25 -21.31 -5.09
N THR A 273 -12.67 -22.53 -4.77
CA THR A 273 -13.98 -22.78 -4.13
C THR A 273 -13.91 -22.49 -2.63
N GLU A 274 -12.81 -22.85 -1.98
CA GLU A 274 -12.58 -22.54 -0.57
C GLU A 274 -12.45 -21.03 -0.30
N LEU A 275 -11.91 -20.23 -1.24
CA LEU A 275 -11.86 -18.77 -1.11
C LEU A 275 -13.25 -18.18 -0.83
N GLU A 276 -14.27 -18.56 -1.61
CA GLU A 276 -15.64 -18.10 -1.34
C GLU A 276 -16.14 -18.62 0.01
N GLY A 277 -15.86 -19.90 0.32
CA GLY A 277 -16.22 -20.50 1.60
C GLY A 277 -15.64 -19.76 2.81
N ILE A 278 -14.37 -19.34 2.73
CA ILE A 278 -13.69 -18.54 3.76
C ILE A 278 -14.44 -17.22 3.96
N ILE A 279 -14.68 -16.46 2.88
CA ILE A 279 -15.32 -15.14 3.00
C ILE A 279 -16.76 -15.28 3.50
N ARG A 280 -17.50 -16.29 3.02
CA ARG A 280 -18.87 -16.59 3.46
C ARG A 280 -18.93 -16.93 4.95
N MET A 281 -18.03 -17.77 5.44
CA MET A 281 -17.98 -18.12 6.86
C MET A 281 -17.65 -16.90 7.72
N ALA A 282 -16.67 -16.09 7.32
CA ALA A 282 -16.34 -14.86 8.04
C ALA A 282 -17.54 -13.89 8.08
N CYS A 283 -18.22 -13.69 6.94
CA CYS A 283 -19.43 -12.89 6.84
C CYS A 283 -20.54 -13.40 7.77
N TYR A 284 -20.77 -14.72 7.80
CA TYR A 284 -21.75 -15.35 8.69
C TYR A 284 -21.40 -15.12 10.16
N HIS A 285 -20.14 -15.33 10.56
CA HIS A 285 -19.71 -15.14 11.94
C HIS A 285 -19.86 -13.70 12.42
N GLU A 286 -19.62 -12.71 11.55
CA GLU A 286 -19.69 -11.30 11.91
C GLU A 286 -21.13 -10.73 11.84
N THR A 287 -21.96 -11.21 10.91
CA THR A 287 -23.29 -10.61 10.63
C THR A 287 -24.47 -11.49 11.03
N GLY A 288 -24.25 -12.78 11.30
CA GLY A 288 -25.30 -13.78 11.51
C GLY A 288 -26.06 -14.19 10.24
N ASN A 289 -25.72 -13.63 9.07
CA ASN A 289 -26.39 -13.95 7.80
C ASN A 289 -26.02 -15.36 7.32
N LYS A 290 -26.99 -16.29 7.37
CA LYS A 290 -26.79 -17.70 7.00
C LYS A 290 -26.66 -17.92 5.48
N SER A 291 -27.17 -17.00 4.67
CA SER A 291 -27.23 -17.15 3.20
C SER A 291 -26.86 -15.86 2.47
N PRO A 292 -25.64 -15.32 2.65
CA PRO A 292 -25.23 -14.11 1.95
C PRO A 292 -25.12 -14.36 0.45
N SER A 293 -25.63 -13.43 -0.35
CA SER A 293 -25.43 -13.43 -1.80
C SER A 293 -23.97 -13.18 -2.18
N THR A 294 -23.55 -13.54 -3.40
CA THR A 294 -22.20 -13.25 -3.90
C THR A 294 -21.85 -11.76 -3.85
N LYS A 295 -22.84 -10.88 -4.08
CA LYS A 295 -22.67 -9.43 -3.93
C LYS A 295 -22.30 -9.07 -2.48
N GLN A 296 -23.07 -9.56 -1.51
CA GLN A 296 -22.82 -9.30 -0.09
C GLN A 296 -21.47 -9.85 0.39
N ILE A 297 -21.04 -11.00 -0.13
CA ILE A 297 -19.73 -11.59 0.19
C ILE A 297 -18.59 -10.68 -0.29
N LYS A 298 -18.68 -10.17 -1.53
CA LYS A 298 -17.69 -9.26 -2.10
C LYS A 298 -17.64 -7.91 -1.37
N GLU A 299 -18.81 -7.37 -1.03
CA GLU A 299 -18.92 -6.13 -0.25
C GLU A 299 -18.31 -6.34 1.14
N TYR A 300 -18.65 -7.45 1.81
CA TYR A 300 -18.13 -7.77 3.13
C TYR A 300 -16.59 -7.83 3.20
N ILE A 301 -15.93 -8.52 2.26
CA ILE A 301 -14.47 -8.64 2.29
C ILE A 301 -13.79 -7.29 2.04
N VAL A 302 -14.35 -6.45 1.16
CA VAL A 302 -13.83 -5.11 0.88
C VAL A 302 -14.01 -4.17 2.07
N GLU A 303 -15.17 -4.20 2.72
CA GLU A 303 -15.42 -3.41 3.94
C GLU A 303 -14.55 -3.88 5.10
N SER A 304 -14.34 -5.20 5.26
CA SER A 304 -13.39 -5.76 6.23
C SER A 304 -11.97 -5.27 5.95
N GLY A 305 -11.58 -5.22 4.68
CA GLY A 305 -10.34 -4.60 4.22
C GLY A 305 -10.22 -3.15 4.66
N LYS A 306 -11.20 -2.31 4.37
CA LYS A 306 -11.21 -0.88 4.76
C LYS A 306 -11.11 -0.68 6.27
N GLN A 307 -11.74 -1.55 7.07
CA GLN A 307 -11.63 -1.52 8.54
C GLN A 307 -10.22 -1.87 9.03
N ASN A 308 -9.58 -2.83 8.36
CA ASN A 308 -8.25 -3.34 8.71
C ASN A 308 -7.10 -2.53 8.10
N PHE A 309 -7.39 -1.67 7.13
CA PHE A 309 -6.48 -0.80 6.42
C PHE A 309 -7.05 0.61 6.44
N LYS A 310 -6.85 1.30 7.57
CA LYS A 310 -7.55 2.56 7.92
C LYS A 310 -6.99 3.81 7.22
N THR A 311 -5.99 3.65 6.38
CA THR A 311 -5.20 4.76 5.87
C THR A 311 -5.67 5.21 4.50
N LEU A 312 -5.45 6.49 4.22
CA LEU A 312 -5.62 7.01 2.86
C LEU A 312 -4.69 6.26 1.90
N ALA A 313 -5.26 5.82 0.77
CA ALA A 313 -4.60 5.01 -0.25
C ALA A 313 -3.78 3.84 0.32
N THR A 314 -4.40 2.99 1.12
CA THR A 314 -3.76 1.77 1.64
C THR A 314 -3.08 0.91 0.57
N LEU A 315 -1.96 0.28 0.92
CA LEU A 315 -1.32 -0.78 0.11
C LEU A 315 -2.16 -2.05 -0.03
N GLY A 316 -3.27 -2.15 0.73
CA GLY A 316 -4.25 -3.21 0.54
C GLY A 316 -5.09 -3.04 -0.72
N PHE A 317 -5.15 -1.83 -1.32
CA PHE A 317 -5.93 -1.53 -2.53
C PHE A 317 -7.39 -2.01 -2.45
N THR A 318 -8.05 -1.70 -1.33
CA THR A 318 -9.36 -2.27 -0.97
C THR A 318 -10.45 -1.97 -2.00
N ASN A 319 -10.43 -0.80 -2.62
CA ASN A 319 -11.42 -0.42 -3.63
C ASN A 319 -11.17 -1.16 -4.94
N GLU A 320 -9.92 -1.22 -5.37
CA GLU A 320 -9.44 -1.93 -6.56
C GLU A 320 -9.67 -3.44 -6.44
N PHE A 321 -9.60 -3.99 -5.23
CA PHE A 321 -9.84 -5.40 -4.98
C PHE A 321 -11.27 -5.83 -5.33
N MET A 322 -12.27 -4.94 -5.21
CA MET A 322 -13.63 -5.23 -5.68
C MET A 322 -13.63 -5.52 -7.20
N PHE A 323 -12.92 -4.71 -7.98
CA PHE A 323 -12.80 -4.91 -9.42
C PHE A 323 -12.11 -6.23 -9.73
N TYR A 324 -11.00 -6.53 -9.04
CA TYR A 324 -10.31 -7.82 -9.14
C TYR A 324 -11.23 -9.02 -8.87
N LEU A 325 -12.00 -8.96 -7.78
CA LEU A 325 -12.94 -10.03 -7.45
C LEU A 325 -14.00 -10.22 -8.53
N ASN A 326 -14.52 -9.14 -9.11
CA ASN A 326 -15.52 -9.22 -10.18
C ASN A 326 -14.96 -9.77 -11.48
N ASP A 327 -13.78 -9.32 -11.88
CA ASP A 327 -13.25 -9.55 -13.22
C ASP A 327 -12.33 -10.78 -13.29
N SER A 328 -11.76 -11.23 -12.18
CA SER A 328 -10.81 -12.36 -12.17
C SER A 328 -11.32 -13.58 -11.38
N ILE A 329 -12.03 -13.40 -10.27
CA ILE A 329 -12.45 -14.52 -9.40
C ILE A 329 -13.89 -14.93 -9.66
N PHE A 330 -14.84 -13.99 -9.58
CA PHE A 330 -16.28 -14.23 -9.72
C PHE A 330 -16.81 -13.85 -11.10
N LYS A 331 -15.95 -13.76 -12.11
CA LYS A 331 -16.36 -13.48 -13.50
C LYS A 331 -17.30 -14.58 -13.99
N GLY A 332 -18.46 -14.18 -14.51
CA GLY A 332 -19.39 -15.08 -15.18
C GLY A 332 -18.79 -15.64 -16.48
N PHE A 333 -19.42 -16.67 -17.04
CA PHE A 333 -19.02 -17.23 -18.34
C PHE A 333 -20.25 -17.38 -19.25
N ASP A 334 -19.99 -17.40 -20.55
CA ASP A 334 -20.97 -17.66 -21.60
C ASP A 334 -20.41 -18.79 -22.46
N LEU A 335 -21.10 -19.93 -22.49
CA LEU A 335 -20.67 -21.13 -23.21
C LEU A 335 -20.48 -20.90 -24.71
N GLU A 336 -21.12 -19.86 -25.27
CA GLU A 336 -21.05 -19.54 -26.70
C GLU A 336 -19.95 -18.51 -27.03
N LYS A 337 -19.34 -17.86 -26.03
CA LYS A 337 -18.42 -16.74 -26.27
C LYS A 337 -17.08 -16.87 -25.55
N ASP A 338 -17.11 -16.90 -24.22
CA ASP A 338 -15.91 -16.82 -23.39
C ASP A 338 -16.09 -17.65 -22.12
N ILE A 339 -15.13 -18.55 -21.89
CA ILE A 339 -15.03 -19.37 -20.69
C ILE A 339 -13.77 -18.93 -19.94
N PRO A 340 -13.83 -17.83 -19.16
CA PRO A 340 -12.69 -17.35 -18.39
C PRO A 340 -12.27 -18.38 -17.34
N SER A 341 -11.01 -18.34 -16.90
CA SER A 341 -10.52 -19.14 -15.76
C SER A 341 -10.99 -18.54 -14.43
N SER A 342 -12.29 -18.58 -14.14
CA SER A 342 -12.91 -18.02 -12.93
C SER A 342 -13.40 -19.11 -11.98
N ARG A 343 -13.79 -18.71 -10.76
CA ARG A 343 -14.47 -19.61 -9.81
C ARG A 343 -15.68 -20.28 -10.44
N HIS A 344 -16.48 -19.54 -11.22
CA HIS A 344 -17.69 -20.08 -11.81
C HIS A 344 -17.37 -21.17 -12.83
N SER A 345 -16.44 -20.94 -13.75
CA SER A 345 -16.10 -21.93 -14.77
C SER A 345 -15.45 -23.19 -14.17
N VAL A 346 -14.60 -23.02 -13.15
CA VAL A 346 -13.97 -24.14 -12.43
C VAL A 346 -15.01 -24.96 -11.66
N ALA A 347 -15.87 -24.29 -10.89
CA ALA A 347 -16.90 -24.96 -10.08
C ALA A 347 -17.96 -25.67 -10.92
N HIS A 348 -18.29 -25.14 -12.10
CA HIS A 348 -19.22 -25.77 -13.04
C HIS A 348 -18.55 -26.76 -13.99
N GLY A 349 -17.23 -26.98 -13.88
CA GLY A 349 -16.50 -27.98 -14.65
C GLY A 349 -16.31 -27.65 -16.13
N VAL A 350 -16.51 -26.38 -16.52
CA VAL A 350 -16.41 -25.93 -17.92
C VAL A 350 -15.04 -25.31 -18.24
N ALA A 351 -14.21 -25.03 -17.23
CA ALA A 351 -12.86 -24.51 -17.42
C ALA A 351 -11.96 -25.51 -18.18
N THR A 352 -11.27 -25.03 -19.21
CA THR A 352 -10.40 -25.84 -20.08
C THR A 352 -9.11 -26.25 -19.39
N THR A 353 -8.45 -27.30 -19.87
CA THR A 353 -7.19 -27.79 -19.29
C THR A 353 -6.07 -26.76 -19.26
N ASP A 354 -6.06 -25.83 -20.22
CA ASP A 354 -5.02 -24.82 -20.38
C ASP A 354 -5.18 -23.68 -19.37
N SER A 355 -6.34 -23.58 -18.73
CA SER A 355 -6.59 -22.64 -17.64
C SER A 355 -5.92 -23.04 -16.31
N TYR A 356 -5.48 -24.30 -16.20
CA TYR A 356 -4.88 -24.84 -14.97
C TYR A 356 -3.36 -24.74 -14.99
N THR A 357 -2.86 -23.51 -14.89
CA THR A 357 -1.41 -23.21 -14.91
C THR A 357 -0.86 -22.99 -13.51
N GLN A 358 0.47 -23.11 -13.37
CA GLN A 358 1.18 -22.73 -12.14
C GLN A 358 0.93 -21.27 -11.75
N MET A 359 0.96 -20.36 -12.74
CA MET A 359 0.69 -18.94 -12.53
C MET A 359 -0.70 -18.73 -11.95
N ARG A 360 -1.72 -19.37 -12.53
CA ARG A 360 -3.10 -19.24 -12.05
C ARG A 360 -3.28 -19.80 -10.64
N ALA A 361 -2.65 -20.92 -10.34
CA ALA A 361 -2.65 -21.51 -9.01
C ALA A 361 -2.01 -20.56 -7.98
N LEU A 362 -0.89 -19.91 -8.32
CA LEU A 362 -0.25 -18.91 -7.46
C LEU A 362 -1.15 -17.68 -7.24
N GLN A 363 -1.79 -17.16 -8.28
CA GLN A 363 -2.72 -16.02 -8.14
C GLN A 363 -3.85 -16.30 -7.14
N ILE A 364 -4.39 -17.54 -7.13
CA ILE A 364 -5.43 -17.94 -6.17
C ILE A 364 -4.86 -17.99 -4.74
N ILE A 365 -3.64 -18.55 -4.56
CA ILE A 365 -2.95 -18.55 -3.26
C ILE A 365 -2.76 -17.12 -2.76
N LEU A 366 -2.31 -16.20 -3.61
CA LEU A 366 -2.12 -14.79 -3.28
C LEU A 366 -3.45 -14.09 -2.97
N THR A 367 -4.54 -14.49 -3.63
CA THR A 367 -5.89 -13.98 -3.34
C THR A 367 -6.36 -14.41 -1.96
N ILE A 368 -6.10 -15.65 -1.55
CA ILE A 368 -6.39 -16.12 -0.19
C ILE A 368 -5.53 -15.36 0.84
N ASP A 369 -4.24 -15.11 0.54
CA ASP A 369 -3.39 -14.30 1.43
C ASP A 369 -3.90 -12.86 1.57
N GLN A 370 -4.36 -12.25 0.47
CA GLN A 370 -4.98 -10.92 0.50
C GLN A 370 -6.26 -10.93 1.35
N ALA A 371 -7.11 -11.96 1.20
CA ALA A 371 -8.29 -12.14 2.02
C ALA A 371 -7.93 -12.31 3.51
N PHE A 372 -6.86 -13.03 3.84
CA PHE A 372 -6.35 -13.12 5.22
C PHE A 372 -6.03 -11.73 5.80
N TYR A 373 -5.35 -10.87 5.05
CA TYR A 373 -5.06 -9.50 5.50
C TYR A 373 -6.33 -8.66 5.69
N PHE A 374 -7.33 -8.85 4.80
CA PHE A 374 -8.59 -8.11 4.82
C PHE A 374 -9.52 -8.56 5.95
N LEU A 375 -9.50 -9.83 6.32
CA LEU A 375 -10.24 -10.34 7.47
C LEU A 375 -9.56 -10.00 8.79
N GLY A 376 -8.22 -9.93 8.79
CA GLY A 376 -7.42 -9.67 9.99
C GLY A 376 -7.49 -10.83 11.00
N ASN A 377 -6.92 -10.62 12.18
CA ASN A 377 -7.04 -11.57 13.29
C ASN A 377 -8.27 -11.22 14.16
N LYS A 378 -9.44 -11.07 13.55
CA LYS A 378 -10.68 -10.92 14.32
C LYS A 378 -10.86 -12.20 15.13
N ASN A 379 -10.89 -12.09 16.47
CA ASN A 379 -11.32 -13.18 17.35
C ASN A 379 -12.79 -13.44 17.05
N ILE A 380 -13.05 -14.41 16.19
CA ILE A 380 -14.39 -14.90 15.95
C ILE A 380 -14.67 -15.87 17.10
N ALA A 381 -15.55 -15.43 18.01
CA ALA A 381 -15.99 -16.18 19.18
C ALA A 381 -16.88 -17.36 18.80
#